data_AF-J4GFE9-F1
#
_entry.id   AF-J4GFE9-F1
#
_cell.length_a   1.000
_cell.length_b   1.000
_cell.length_c   1.000
_cell.angle_alpha   90.00
_cell.angle_beta   90.00
_cell.angle_gamma   90.00
#
_symmetry.space_group_name_H-M   'P 1'
#
loop_
_entity.id
_entity.type
_entity.pdbx_description
1 polymer ?
#
loop_
_entity_poly.entity_id
_entity_poly.type
_entity_poly.pdbx_seq_one_letter_code
_entity_poly.pdbx_strand_id
1 'polypeptide(L)'
;MNRIKDVPGYKNPVFKGKEERRAKVQANVAAKGFIPRELVPNKVSWFYSHLGIDDTYLQAESIDVISDHIIALFGAKVLAYTKMILLHSQLIWRRSTRTVRRSSNPGRLRRKGLVRRENRIDGLFLDKSTPDNIFHLETYRSQGSISVTASQQLRCYFVTGCNFPPASASSDRRTDIRTVSDPVLEKASENTLEIYPRVMWNVESWYGPVIEVFEVEGSRERRLVIGYKMGGTSKFFSALSNLYHFCSLYSAQ
;
A
#
# COMPACT_ATOMS: atom_id res chain seq x y z
N MET A 1 -7.74 7.97 -26.83
CA MET A 1 -7.56 7.37 -25.48
C MET A 1 -6.17 6.78 -25.44
N ASN A 2 -5.38 7.10 -24.41
CA ASN A 2 -4.01 6.61 -24.27
C ASN A 2 -4.06 5.16 -23.79
N ARG A 3 -3.56 4.23 -24.61
CA ARG A 3 -3.43 2.81 -24.26
C ARG A 3 -2.05 2.55 -23.71
N ILE A 4 -1.98 1.72 -22.67
CA ILE A 4 -0.74 1.34 -22.00
C ILE A 4 -0.64 -0.18 -22.02
N LYS A 5 0.56 -0.69 -22.34
CA LYS A 5 0.88 -2.12 -22.20
C LYS A 5 0.71 -2.57 -20.75
N ASP A 6 0.20 -3.79 -20.56
CA ASP A 6 0.06 -4.44 -19.25
C ASP A 6 1.43 -4.81 -18.66
N VAL A 7 2.14 -3.79 -18.16
CA VAL A 7 3.41 -3.92 -17.47
C VAL A 7 3.24 -3.30 -16.10
N PRO A 8 3.61 -3.99 -15.01
CA PRO A 8 3.53 -3.42 -13.67
C PRO A 8 4.26 -2.08 -13.60
N GLY A 9 3.63 -1.09 -12.97
CA GLY A 9 4.14 0.28 -12.89
C GLY A 9 5.48 0.38 -12.15
N TYR A 10 5.75 -0.58 -11.27
CA TYR A 10 6.98 -0.71 -10.49
C TYR A 10 7.57 -2.11 -10.66
N LYS A 11 8.90 -2.20 -10.69
CA LYS A 11 9.61 -3.47 -10.73
C LYS A 11 9.60 -4.08 -9.32
N ASN A 12 8.95 -5.24 -9.16
CA ASN A 12 8.98 -5.97 -7.90
C ASN A 12 10.30 -6.75 -7.80
N PRO A 13 11.21 -6.40 -6.87
CA PRO A 13 12.45 -7.14 -6.68
C PRO A 13 12.16 -8.53 -6.10
N VAL A 14 12.58 -9.59 -6.79
CA VAL A 14 12.48 -10.97 -6.30
C VAL A 14 13.40 -11.14 -5.07
N PHE A 15 12.84 -11.50 -3.93
CA PHE A 15 13.63 -11.66 -2.71
C PHE A 15 14.34 -13.02 -2.69
N LYS A 16 15.64 -13.03 -3.04
CA LYS A 16 16.45 -14.26 -3.08
C LYS A 16 16.63 -14.96 -1.71
N GLY A 17 16.51 -14.22 -0.59
CA GLY A 17 16.70 -14.74 0.78
C GLY A 17 15.42 -15.16 1.53
N LYS A 18 14.32 -15.43 0.81
CA LYS A 18 12.98 -15.62 1.40
C LYS A 18 12.89 -16.80 2.37
N GLU A 19 13.51 -17.92 2.01
CA GLU A 19 13.43 -19.17 2.79
C GLU A 19 14.25 -19.10 4.09
N GLU A 20 15.48 -18.57 4.05
CA GLU A 20 16.30 -18.40 5.26
C GLU A 20 15.62 -17.48 6.27
N ARG A 21 15.02 -16.39 5.77
CA ARG A 21 14.29 -15.45 6.60
C ARG A 21 13.03 -16.08 7.17
N ARG A 22 12.33 -16.92 6.41
CA ARG A 22 11.17 -17.70 6.87
C ARG A 22 11.56 -18.61 8.04
N ALA A 23 12.69 -19.29 7.96
CA ALA A 23 13.19 -20.14 9.04
C ALA A 23 13.47 -19.34 10.33
N LYS A 24 14.10 -18.16 10.20
CA LYS A 24 14.35 -17.26 11.34
C LYS A 24 13.06 -16.72 11.97
N VAL A 25 12.07 -16.35 11.14
CA VAL A 25 10.74 -15.92 11.61
C VAL A 25 10.02 -17.07 12.32
N GLN A 26 10.08 -18.29 11.79
CA GLN A 26 9.48 -19.47 12.42
C GLN A 26 10.07 -19.73 13.81
N ALA A 27 11.41 -19.64 13.95
CA ALA A 27 12.08 -19.78 15.24
C ALA A 27 11.65 -18.68 16.23
N ASN A 28 11.58 -17.43 15.79
CA ASN A 28 11.16 -16.30 16.63
C ASN A 28 9.69 -16.43 17.08
N VAL A 29 8.78 -16.80 16.18
CA VAL A 29 7.36 -17.02 16.52
C VAL A 29 7.20 -18.19 17.50
N ALA A 30 7.96 -19.28 17.32
CA ALA A 30 7.96 -20.41 18.24
C ALA A 30 8.51 -20.03 19.62
N ALA A 31 9.55 -19.19 19.68
CA ALA A 31 10.13 -18.69 20.93
C ALA A 31 9.16 -17.79 21.71
N LYS A 32 8.35 -16.98 21.02
CA LYS A 32 7.34 -16.11 21.65
C LYS A 32 6.16 -16.87 22.27
N GLY A 33 5.92 -18.14 21.92
CA GLY A 33 5.01 -19.03 22.64
C GLY A 33 3.49 -18.76 22.52
N PHE A 34 3.05 -17.72 21.79
CA PHE A 34 1.62 -17.38 21.65
C PHE A 34 0.83 -18.31 20.71
N ILE A 35 1.51 -19.07 19.85
CA ILE A 35 0.90 -19.97 18.86
C ILE A 35 1.35 -21.41 19.20
N PRO A 36 0.43 -22.40 19.20
CA PRO A 36 0.80 -23.80 19.37
C PRO A 36 1.86 -24.22 18.35
N ARG A 37 2.91 -24.91 18.82
CA ARG A 37 4.11 -25.24 18.02
C ARG A 37 3.78 -25.96 16.70
N GLU A 38 2.76 -26.81 16.72
CA GLU A 38 2.28 -27.56 15.55
C GLU A 38 1.70 -26.66 14.45
N LEU A 39 1.10 -25.52 14.83
CA LEU A 39 0.46 -24.60 13.90
C LEU A 39 1.40 -23.54 13.34
N VAL A 40 2.56 -23.31 13.98
CA VAL A 40 3.55 -22.31 13.55
C VAL A 40 3.99 -22.50 12.09
N PRO A 41 4.46 -23.68 11.63
CA PRO A 41 4.92 -23.84 10.25
C PRO A 41 3.82 -23.55 9.22
N ASN A 42 2.59 -23.98 9.50
CA ASN A 42 1.44 -23.75 8.64
C ASN A 42 1.08 -22.26 8.55
N LYS A 43 1.15 -21.51 9.67
CA LYS A 43 0.86 -20.08 9.69
C LYS A 43 1.93 -19.25 8.98
N VAL A 44 3.19 -19.61 9.19
CA VAL A 44 4.32 -18.94 8.53
C VAL A 44 4.27 -19.21 7.02
N SER A 45 4.07 -20.47 6.61
CA SER A 45 3.91 -20.82 5.18
C SER A 45 2.72 -20.10 4.54
N TRP A 46 1.58 -20.03 5.25
CA TRP A 46 0.43 -19.27 4.79
C TRP A 46 0.74 -17.77 4.61
N PHE A 47 1.48 -17.16 5.54
CA PHE A 47 1.87 -15.74 5.46
C PHE A 47 2.79 -15.43 4.26
N TYR A 48 3.74 -16.32 3.95
CA TYR A 48 4.72 -16.09 2.87
C TYR A 48 4.20 -16.48 1.48
N SER A 49 3.36 -17.51 1.38
CA SER A 49 2.96 -18.10 0.09
C SER A 49 1.50 -17.81 -0.28
N HIS A 50 0.59 -17.79 0.69
CA HIS A 50 -0.86 -17.69 0.40
C HIS A 50 -1.42 -16.29 0.60
N LEU A 51 -0.79 -15.48 1.46
CA LEU A 51 -1.25 -14.13 1.71
C LEU A 51 -0.92 -13.16 0.56
N GLY A 52 0.07 -13.50 -0.28
CA GLY A 52 0.44 -12.67 -1.43
C GLY A 52 0.94 -11.28 -1.04
N ILE A 53 1.74 -11.19 0.03
CA ILE A 53 2.42 -9.94 0.36
C ILE A 53 3.60 -9.76 -0.59
N ASP A 54 3.80 -8.53 -1.05
CA ASP A 54 4.90 -8.16 -1.93
C ASP A 54 6.28 -8.44 -1.30
N ASP A 55 7.22 -8.88 -2.11
CA ASP A 55 8.59 -9.21 -1.67
C ASP A 55 9.36 -7.97 -1.18
N THR A 56 9.02 -6.77 -1.67
CA THR A 56 9.59 -5.50 -1.20
C THR A 56 9.29 -5.26 0.28
N TYR A 57 8.07 -5.62 0.70
CA TYR A 57 7.69 -5.51 2.11
C TYR A 57 8.46 -6.50 2.98
N LEU A 58 8.59 -7.74 2.51
CA LEU A 58 9.37 -8.75 3.21
C LEU A 58 10.85 -8.36 3.32
N GLN A 59 11.37 -7.57 2.37
CA GLN A 59 12.71 -7.00 2.44
C GLN A 59 12.81 -5.86 3.46
N ALA A 60 11.89 -4.89 3.39
CA ALA A 60 11.95 -3.65 4.15
C ALA A 60 11.77 -3.81 5.66
N GLU A 61 10.90 -4.73 6.10
CA GLU A 61 10.60 -4.90 7.52
C GLU A 61 11.70 -5.65 8.28
N SER A 62 11.57 -5.83 9.60
CA SER A 62 12.46 -6.68 10.40
C SER A 62 11.84 -8.06 10.71
N ILE A 63 12.65 -9.01 11.16
CA ILE A 63 12.18 -10.37 11.53
C ILE A 63 11.20 -10.29 12.70
N ASP A 64 11.46 -9.41 13.68
CA ASP A 64 10.60 -9.22 14.85
C ASP A 64 9.22 -8.67 14.46
N VAL A 65 9.21 -7.66 13.59
CA VAL A 65 7.97 -7.04 13.10
C VAL A 65 7.13 -8.05 12.31
N ILE A 66 7.75 -8.85 11.44
CA ILE A 66 7.04 -9.92 10.72
C ILE A 66 6.47 -10.95 11.70
N SER A 67 7.23 -11.31 12.74
CA SER A 67 6.78 -12.26 13.76
C SER A 67 5.56 -11.71 14.53
N ASP A 68 5.59 -10.43 14.91
CA ASP A 68 4.45 -9.75 15.54
C ASP A 68 3.24 -9.67 14.60
N HIS A 69 3.46 -9.50 13.30
CA HIS A 69 2.40 -9.50 12.31
C HIS A 69 1.69 -10.85 12.20
N ILE A 70 2.45 -11.95 12.24
CA ILE A 70 1.90 -13.31 12.20
C ILE A 70 1.10 -13.58 13.48
N ILE A 71 1.62 -13.19 14.65
CA ILE A 71 0.93 -13.35 15.94
C ILE A 71 -0.36 -12.51 15.97
N ALA A 72 -0.31 -11.26 15.52
CA ALA A 72 -1.49 -10.39 15.46
C ALA A 72 -2.56 -10.92 14.50
N LEU A 73 -2.15 -11.49 13.35
CA LEU A 73 -3.07 -12.15 12.42
C LEU A 73 -3.71 -13.40 13.04
N PHE A 74 -2.92 -14.19 13.77
CA PHE A 74 -3.42 -15.36 14.49
C PHE A 74 -4.45 -14.96 15.57
N GLY A 75 -4.11 -13.99 16.42
CA GLY A 75 -5.01 -13.45 17.43
C GLY A 75 -6.29 -12.88 16.82
N ALA A 76 -6.18 -12.16 15.69
CA ALA A 76 -7.34 -11.67 14.98
C ALA A 76 -8.22 -12.79 14.40
N LYS A 77 -7.62 -13.89 13.93
CA LYS A 77 -8.36 -15.08 13.46
C LYS A 77 -9.13 -15.75 14.60
N VAL A 78 -8.50 -15.92 15.76
CA VAL A 78 -9.15 -16.46 16.97
C VAL A 78 -10.28 -15.54 17.42
N LEU A 79 -10.03 -14.23 17.46
CA LEU A 79 -11.04 -13.24 17.84
C LEU A 79 -12.24 -13.22 16.88
N ALA A 80 -12.02 -13.30 15.58
CA ALA A 80 -13.11 -13.39 14.61
C ALA A 80 -13.92 -14.67 14.74
N TYR A 81 -13.26 -15.80 15.04
CA TYR A 81 -13.96 -17.05 15.31
C TYR A 81 -14.88 -16.90 16.54
N THR A 82 -14.40 -16.29 17.62
CA THR A 82 -15.20 -16.09 18.84
C THR A 82 -16.33 -15.07 18.69
N LYS A 83 -16.15 -14.02 17.88
CA LYS A 83 -17.12 -12.90 17.83
C LYS A 83 -18.13 -12.95 16.70
N MET A 84 -18.08 -13.92 15.76
CA MET A 84 -18.99 -13.97 14.58
C MET A 84 -19.12 -12.62 13.83
N ILE A 85 -18.14 -11.73 14.00
CA ILE A 85 -18.09 -10.39 13.43
C ILE A 85 -16.83 -10.35 12.57
N LEU A 86 -16.98 -9.85 11.34
CA LEU A 86 -15.91 -9.63 10.38
C LEU A 86 -14.62 -9.21 11.07
N LEU A 87 -13.51 -9.90 10.78
CA LEU A 87 -12.18 -9.53 11.25
C LEU A 87 -12.04 -8.02 11.08
N HIS A 88 -11.82 -7.32 12.18
CA HIS A 88 -11.51 -5.90 12.16
C HIS A 88 -10.15 -5.74 12.84
N SER A 89 -9.14 -6.44 12.33
CA SER A 89 -7.78 -6.27 12.82
C SER A 89 -7.37 -4.80 12.62
N GLN A 90 -6.87 -4.23 13.72
CA GLN A 90 -6.21 -2.94 13.75
C GLN A 90 -4.76 -3.25 14.05
N LEU A 91 -3.89 -3.02 13.08
CA LEU A 91 -2.47 -2.91 13.33
C LEU A 91 -2.08 -1.52 12.89
N ILE A 92 -1.60 -0.70 13.82
CA ILE A 92 -1.00 0.59 13.54
C ILE A 92 0.35 0.52 14.23
N TRP A 93 1.42 0.26 13.46
CA TRP A 93 2.77 0.26 14.03
C TRP A 93 3.44 1.61 13.91
N ARG A 94 4.41 1.87 14.79
CA ARG A 94 5.01 3.18 15.06
C ARG A 94 6.53 3.07 15.04
N ARG A 95 7.12 3.09 13.83
CA ARG A 95 8.39 3.74 13.43
C ARG A 95 8.57 3.61 11.90
N SER A 96 9.02 4.72 11.26
CA SER A 96 9.31 5.01 9.83
C SER A 96 8.45 4.41 8.70
N THR A 97 8.00 3.16 8.78
CA THR A 97 7.04 2.51 7.89
C THR A 97 5.78 2.12 8.68
N ARG A 98 4.72 2.93 8.58
CA ARG A 98 3.47 2.61 9.27
C ARG A 98 2.62 1.73 8.40
N THR A 99 2.69 0.41 8.64
CA THR A 99 1.79 -0.56 8.01
C THR A 99 0.44 -0.58 8.74
N VAL A 100 -0.66 -0.31 8.04
CA VAL A 100 -2.02 -0.49 8.53
C VAL A 100 -2.71 -1.62 7.77
N ARG A 101 -3.03 -2.73 8.45
CA ARG A 101 -3.70 -3.89 7.84
C ARG A 101 -5.20 -3.89 8.17
N ARG A 102 -6.04 -4.22 7.18
CA ARG A 102 -7.50 -4.28 7.29
C ARG A 102 -8.04 -5.43 6.45
N SER A 103 -8.95 -6.24 6.96
CA SER A 103 -9.81 -7.13 6.16
C SER A 103 -11.06 -6.41 5.67
N SER A 104 -11.37 -6.52 4.38
CA SER A 104 -12.62 -5.99 3.81
C SER A 104 -13.08 -6.84 2.63
N ASN A 105 -14.39 -6.96 2.46
CA ASN A 105 -14.97 -7.49 1.23
C ASN A 105 -14.86 -6.42 0.12
N PRO A 106 -14.42 -6.77 -1.10
CA PRO A 106 -14.35 -5.84 -2.22
C PRO A 106 -15.74 -5.29 -2.57
N GLY A 107 -15.80 -4.01 -2.98
CA GLY A 107 -17.02 -3.39 -3.52
C GLY A 107 -18.18 -3.12 -2.55
N ARG A 108 -18.04 -3.29 -1.22
CA ARG A 108 -19.13 -2.96 -0.27
C ARG A 108 -18.76 -1.88 0.74
N LEU A 109 -19.51 -0.78 0.73
CA LEU A 109 -19.49 0.24 1.78
C LEU A 109 -20.07 -0.33 3.09
N ARG A 110 -19.24 -0.55 4.11
CA ARG A 110 -19.72 -0.73 5.49
C ARG A 110 -19.92 0.63 6.15
N ARG A 111 -21.20 1.03 6.27
CA ARG A 111 -21.73 2.35 6.65
C ARG A 111 -21.22 3.03 7.93
N LYS A 112 -20.42 2.40 8.81
CA LYS A 112 -20.03 3.02 10.11
C LYS A 112 -18.55 2.92 10.52
N GLY A 113 -17.66 2.31 9.73
CA GLY A 113 -16.25 2.15 10.18
C GLY A 113 -15.15 2.01 9.11
N LEU A 114 -15.48 2.03 7.81
CA LEU A 114 -14.48 2.04 6.74
C LEU A 114 -13.81 3.42 6.63
N VAL A 115 -14.66 4.44 6.49
CA VAL A 115 -14.31 5.84 6.22
C VAL A 115 -13.42 6.45 7.31
N ARG A 116 -13.58 6.03 8.57
CA ARG A 116 -12.81 6.60 9.70
C ARG A 116 -11.30 6.40 9.61
N ARG A 117 -10.80 5.35 8.93
CA ARG A 117 -9.35 5.05 8.92
C ARG A 117 -8.61 5.76 7.81
N GLU A 118 -9.17 5.77 6.60
CA GLU A 118 -8.60 6.52 5.48
C GLU A 118 -8.64 8.02 5.79
N ASN A 119 -9.73 8.52 6.37
CA ASN A 119 -9.79 9.88 6.92
C ASN A 119 -8.72 10.15 7.98
N ARG A 120 -8.35 9.14 8.78
CA ARG A 120 -7.30 9.27 9.80
C ARG A 120 -5.91 9.24 9.17
N ILE A 121 -5.70 8.45 8.12
CA ILE A 121 -4.45 8.45 7.36
C ILE A 121 -4.29 9.82 6.67
N ASP A 122 -5.34 10.32 6.04
CA ASP A 122 -5.37 11.65 5.42
C ASP A 122 -4.97 12.72 6.44
N GLY A 123 -5.70 12.80 7.57
CA GLY A 123 -5.48 13.83 8.57
C GLY A 123 -4.15 13.73 9.33
N LEU A 124 -3.53 12.55 9.41
CA LEU A 124 -2.25 12.36 10.11
C LEU A 124 -1.02 12.49 9.19
N PHE A 125 -1.13 12.11 7.93
CA PHE A 125 0.03 11.96 7.04
C PHE A 125 -0.08 12.76 5.75
N LEU A 126 -1.24 12.79 5.08
CA LEU A 126 -1.34 13.37 3.74
C LEU A 126 -1.72 14.86 3.77
N ASP A 127 -2.70 15.23 4.58
CA ASP A 127 -3.25 16.60 4.64
C ASP A 127 -2.29 17.60 5.28
N LYS A 128 -1.39 17.13 6.17
CA LYS A 128 -0.42 17.96 6.90
C LYS A 128 1.01 17.79 6.36
N SER A 129 1.13 17.55 5.06
CA SER A 129 2.44 17.42 4.41
C SER A 129 3.14 18.79 4.41
N THR A 130 4.35 18.81 4.93
CA THR A 130 5.27 19.98 4.90
C THR A 130 6.55 19.55 4.22
N PRO A 131 7.41 20.46 3.70
CA PRO A 131 8.67 20.08 3.05
C PRO A 131 9.54 19.13 3.89
N ASP A 132 9.50 19.29 5.22
CA ASP A 132 10.26 18.46 6.17
C ASP A 132 9.56 17.15 6.56
N ASN A 133 8.25 17.02 6.29
CA ASN A 133 7.43 15.90 6.74
C ASN A 133 6.51 15.46 5.60
N ILE A 134 7.08 14.69 4.68
CA ILE A 134 6.41 14.17 3.49
C ILE A 134 6.31 12.66 3.60
N PHE A 135 5.15 12.11 3.27
CA PHE A 135 4.88 10.68 3.33
C PHE A 135 4.36 10.14 2.00
N HIS A 136 4.84 8.96 1.64
CA HIS A 136 4.31 8.14 0.56
C HIS A 136 3.40 7.06 1.14
N LEU A 137 2.25 6.85 0.51
CA LEU A 137 1.25 5.86 0.92
C LEU A 137 1.03 4.85 -0.21
N GLU A 138 1.38 3.59 0.03
CA GLU A 138 1.07 2.48 -0.85
C GLU A 138 -0.08 1.66 -0.28
N THR A 139 -0.97 1.17 -1.15
CA THR A 139 -2.13 0.38 -0.72
C THR A 139 -2.21 -0.93 -1.47
N TYR A 140 -1.89 -2.02 -0.80
CA TYR A 140 -1.93 -3.36 -1.38
C TYR A 140 -3.21 -4.09 -0.96
N ARG A 141 -3.68 -4.98 -1.82
CA ARG A 141 -4.72 -5.96 -1.48
C ARG A 141 -4.17 -7.37 -1.65
N SER A 142 -4.38 -8.22 -0.66
CA SER A 142 -4.04 -9.64 -0.76
C SER A 142 -4.95 -10.31 -1.79
N GLN A 143 -4.35 -11.11 -2.67
CA GLN A 143 -5.11 -11.96 -3.59
C GLN A 143 -5.75 -13.14 -2.85
N GLY A 144 -5.10 -13.63 -1.79
CA GLY A 144 -5.58 -14.77 -0.99
C GLY A 144 -6.65 -14.41 0.04
N SER A 145 -7.48 -15.42 0.35
CA SER A 145 -8.49 -15.37 1.42
C SER A 145 -7.87 -15.58 2.81
N ILE A 146 -8.30 -14.79 3.79
CA ILE A 146 -7.84 -14.87 5.20
C ILE A 146 -8.34 -16.14 5.91
N SER A 147 -9.46 -16.68 5.45
CA SER A 147 -10.07 -17.88 6.02
C SER A 147 -10.72 -18.72 4.93
N VAL A 148 -10.75 -20.04 5.14
CA VAL A 148 -11.53 -20.99 4.34
C VAL A 148 -13.02 -20.67 4.41
N THR A 149 -13.47 -20.10 5.54
CA THR A 149 -14.89 -19.79 5.81
C THR A 149 -15.31 -18.38 5.41
N ALA A 150 -14.36 -17.48 5.11
CA ALA A 150 -14.68 -16.10 4.77
C ALA A 150 -13.72 -15.60 3.69
N SER A 151 -14.26 -15.31 2.49
CA SER A 151 -13.58 -14.74 1.32
C SER A 151 -13.19 -13.27 1.50
N GLN A 152 -12.64 -12.94 2.68
CA GLN A 152 -12.16 -11.61 3.01
C GLN A 152 -10.73 -11.45 2.50
N GLN A 153 -10.49 -10.39 1.75
CA GLN A 153 -9.16 -9.96 1.34
C GLN A 153 -8.61 -8.93 2.35
N LEU A 154 -7.30 -8.96 2.59
CA LEU A 154 -6.58 -7.98 3.40
C LEU A 154 -6.15 -6.81 2.52
N ARG A 155 -6.64 -5.62 2.85
CA ARG A 155 -6.09 -4.34 2.42
C ARG A 155 -5.02 -3.89 3.41
N CYS A 156 -3.80 -3.68 2.93
CA CYS A 156 -2.69 -3.14 3.70
C CYS A 156 -2.35 -1.75 3.17
N TYR A 157 -2.08 -0.82 4.06
CA TYR A 157 -1.59 0.53 3.76
C TYR A 157 -0.17 0.63 4.30
N PHE A 158 0.79 1.04 3.49
CA PHE A 158 2.17 1.28 3.91
C PHE A 158 2.46 2.75 3.78
N VAL A 159 2.77 3.41 4.90
CA VAL A 159 3.16 4.81 4.91
C VAL A 159 4.65 4.90 5.17
N THR A 160 5.43 5.33 4.18
CA THR A 160 6.88 5.57 4.27
C THR A 160 7.15 7.08 4.26
N GLY A 161 8.16 7.54 5.00
CA GLY A 161 8.63 8.93 4.86
C GLY A 161 9.42 9.10 3.56
N CYS A 162 9.18 10.19 2.83
CA CYS A 162 9.95 10.55 1.64
C CYS A 162 11.13 11.44 2.03
N ASN A 163 12.24 11.30 1.32
CA ASN A 163 13.41 12.16 1.40
C ASN A 163 13.67 12.80 0.03
N PHE A 164 13.12 13.99 -0.16
CA PHE A 164 13.34 14.77 -1.37
C PHE A 164 14.64 15.56 -1.27
N PRO A 165 15.40 15.66 -2.38
CA PRO A 165 16.58 16.51 -2.41
C PRO A 165 16.18 17.98 -2.16
N PRO A 166 17.00 18.76 -1.43
CA PRO A 166 16.73 20.17 -1.20
C PRO A 166 16.61 20.90 -2.54
N ALA A 167 15.68 21.87 -2.62
CA ALA A 167 15.41 22.60 -3.85
C ALA A 167 16.69 23.24 -4.41
N SER A 168 17.29 22.62 -5.43
CA SER A 168 18.37 23.23 -6.18
C SER A 168 17.75 24.30 -7.07
N ALA A 169 18.09 25.56 -6.82
CA ALA A 169 17.75 26.65 -7.72
C ALA A 169 18.49 26.43 -9.05
N SER A 170 17.82 25.94 -10.09
CA SER A 170 18.39 25.98 -11.44
C SER A 170 17.35 26.14 -12.54
N SER A 171 17.34 27.38 -13.06
CA SER A 171 17.09 27.85 -14.44
C SER A 171 15.92 27.30 -15.24
N ASP A 172 15.06 28.21 -15.73
CA ASP A 172 14.31 28.38 -17.02
C ASP A 172 13.97 27.18 -17.95
N ARG A 173 14.33 25.94 -17.59
CA ARG A 173 14.08 24.69 -18.31
C ARG A 173 13.07 23.87 -17.53
N ARG A 174 12.31 23.04 -18.26
CA ARG A 174 11.30 22.13 -17.67
C ARG A 174 11.92 21.30 -16.55
N THR A 175 11.20 21.24 -15.43
CA THR A 175 11.56 20.47 -14.24
C THR A 175 11.80 19.00 -14.59
N ASP A 176 13.01 18.49 -14.35
CA ASP A 176 13.35 17.08 -14.54
C ASP A 176 12.96 16.27 -13.31
N ILE A 177 12.07 15.29 -13.50
CA ILE A 177 11.55 14.44 -12.43
C ILE A 177 12.67 13.71 -11.67
N ARG A 178 13.76 13.34 -12.35
CA ARG A 178 14.86 12.58 -11.72
C ARG A 178 15.63 13.39 -10.68
N THR A 179 15.61 14.71 -10.81
CA THR A 179 16.31 15.61 -9.90
C THR A 179 15.45 15.97 -8.69
N VAL A 180 14.13 15.94 -8.83
CA VAL A 180 13.18 16.38 -7.80
C VAL A 180 12.47 15.23 -7.08
N SER A 181 12.81 13.99 -7.37
CA SER A 181 12.09 12.82 -6.86
C SER A 181 12.83 12.06 -5.76
N ASP A 182 12.04 11.37 -4.95
CA ASP A 182 12.47 10.38 -3.95
C ASP A 182 13.05 9.11 -4.62
N PRO A 183 13.98 8.36 -4.00
CA PRO A 183 14.59 7.18 -4.63
C PRO A 183 13.60 6.03 -4.89
N VAL A 184 12.34 6.13 -4.43
CA VAL A 184 11.24 5.25 -4.85
C VAL A 184 11.04 5.29 -6.37
N LEU A 185 11.31 6.42 -7.03
CA LEU A 185 11.18 6.56 -8.48
C LEU A 185 12.14 5.65 -9.26
N GLU A 186 13.27 5.24 -8.67
CA GLU A 186 14.22 4.34 -9.33
C GLU A 186 13.63 2.95 -9.63
N LYS A 187 12.60 2.56 -8.85
CA LYS A 187 11.89 1.29 -9.05
C LYS A 187 10.79 1.39 -10.11
N ALA A 188 10.48 2.59 -10.60
CA ALA A 188 9.43 2.79 -11.58
C ALA A 188 9.80 2.20 -12.95
N SER A 189 8.80 1.72 -13.69
CA SER A 189 8.99 1.29 -15.08
C SER A 189 9.18 2.49 -16.02
N GLU A 190 9.83 2.27 -17.16
CA GLU A 190 10.07 3.31 -18.19
C GLU A 190 8.77 4.04 -18.57
N ASN A 191 7.68 3.30 -18.75
CA ASN A 191 6.36 3.85 -19.06
C ASN A 191 5.83 4.77 -17.95
N THR A 192 6.06 4.41 -16.68
CA THR A 192 5.67 5.26 -15.54
C THR A 192 6.51 6.54 -15.52
N LEU A 193 7.81 6.44 -15.86
CA LEU A 193 8.72 7.58 -15.98
C LEU A 193 8.37 8.52 -17.14
N GLU A 194 7.66 8.07 -18.17
CA GLU A 194 7.15 8.93 -19.24
C GLU A 194 5.88 9.69 -18.82
N ILE A 195 5.01 9.04 -18.05
CA ILE A 195 3.71 9.60 -17.64
C ILE A 195 3.88 10.66 -16.54
N TYR A 196 4.70 10.38 -15.52
CA TYR A 196 4.80 11.26 -14.36
C TYR A 196 5.30 12.69 -14.69
N PRO A 197 6.35 12.89 -15.51
CA PRO A 197 6.79 14.23 -15.92
C PRO A 197 5.71 14.99 -16.68
N ARG A 198 4.97 14.30 -17.55
CA ARG A 198 3.88 14.91 -18.33
C ARG A 198 2.79 15.46 -17.42
N VAL A 199 2.34 14.67 -16.45
CA VAL A 199 1.35 15.11 -15.46
C VAL A 199 1.93 16.24 -14.61
N MET A 200 3.20 16.16 -14.21
CA MET A 200 3.88 17.18 -13.42
C MET A 200 3.91 18.55 -14.13
N TRP A 201 4.29 18.60 -15.42
CA TRP A 201 4.29 19.84 -16.20
C TRP A 201 2.89 20.42 -16.42
N ASN A 202 1.88 19.55 -16.58
CA ASN A 202 0.49 19.97 -16.69
C ASN A 202 0.01 20.62 -15.38
N VAL A 203 0.38 20.04 -14.23
CA VAL A 203 0.06 20.59 -12.89
C VAL A 203 0.77 21.91 -12.64
N GLU A 204 1.99 22.11 -13.17
CA GLU A 204 2.69 23.38 -13.05
C GLU A 204 1.91 24.51 -13.73
N SER A 205 1.39 24.22 -14.93
CA SER A 205 0.65 25.16 -15.78
C SER A 205 -0.79 25.44 -15.29
N TRP A 206 -1.40 24.50 -14.56
CA TRP A 206 -2.80 24.56 -14.15
C TRP A 206 -2.96 24.80 -12.64
N TYR A 207 -4.06 25.43 -12.22
CA TYR A 207 -4.37 25.65 -10.80
C TYR A 207 -5.13 24.47 -10.16
N GLY A 208 -5.80 23.64 -10.97
CA GLY A 208 -6.59 22.49 -10.51
C GLY A 208 -5.83 21.16 -10.57
N PRO A 209 -6.42 20.09 -10.00
CA PRO A 209 -5.88 18.74 -10.14
C PRO A 209 -5.94 18.28 -11.59
N VAL A 210 -4.86 17.71 -12.09
CA VAL A 210 -4.77 17.11 -13.42
C VAL A 210 -5.01 15.61 -13.29
N ILE A 211 -5.93 15.07 -14.08
CA ILE A 211 -6.32 13.66 -14.05
C ILE A 211 -6.08 13.07 -15.44
N GLU A 212 -5.21 12.07 -15.52
CA GLU A 212 -4.99 11.28 -16.73
C GLU A 212 -5.44 9.83 -16.50
N VAL A 213 -6.22 9.30 -17.46
CA VAL A 213 -6.75 7.92 -17.42
C VAL A 213 -6.14 7.13 -18.56
N PHE A 214 -5.62 5.97 -18.24
CA PHE A 214 -5.03 5.04 -19.19
C PHE A 214 -5.74 3.70 -19.13
N GLU A 215 -6.02 3.14 -20.30
CA GLU A 215 -6.57 1.79 -20.42
C GLU A 215 -5.43 0.79 -20.56
N VAL A 216 -5.46 -0.26 -19.74
CA VAL A 216 -4.46 -1.32 -19.76
C VAL A 216 -4.83 -2.31 -20.87
N GLU A 217 -3.92 -2.54 -21.81
CA GLU A 217 -4.14 -3.46 -22.93
C GLU A 217 -4.35 -4.89 -22.43
N GLY A 218 -5.43 -5.54 -22.85
CA GLY A 218 -5.73 -6.93 -22.47
C GLY A 218 -6.43 -7.10 -21.12
N SER A 219 -6.65 -6.02 -20.37
CA SER A 219 -7.37 -6.03 -19.09
C SER A 219 -8.56 -5.06 -19.11
N ARG A 220 -9.52 -5.26 -18.19
CA ARG A 220 -10.58 -4.27 -17.90
C ARG A 220 -10.10 -3.20 -16.91
N GLU A 221 -8.83 -3.29 -16.50
CA GLU A 221 -8.21 -2.36 -15.57
C GLU A 221 -7.91 -1.01 -16.22
N ARG A 222 -8.07 0.04 -15.42
CA ARG A 222 -7.77 1.42 -15.80
C ARG A 222 -6.78 1.99 -14.80
N ARG A 223 -5.69 2.56 -15.31
CA ARG A 223 -4.70 3.26 -14.50
C ARG A 223 -5.07 4.73 -14.45
N LEU A 224 -5.29 5.23 -13.24
CA LEU A 224 -5.62 6.62 -12.97
C LEU A 224 -4.39 7.32 -12.37
N VAL A 225 -3.88 8.35 -13.03
CA VAL A 225 -2.79 9.17 -12.53
C VAL A 225 -3.32 10.57 -12.24
N ILE A 226 -3.15 11.03 -11.01
CA ILE A 226 -3.66 12.32 -10.56
C ILE A 226 -2.50 13.12 -10.00
N GLY A 227 -2.28 14.31 -10.56
CA GLY A 227 -1.32 15.28 -10.06
C GLY A 227 -2.02 16.50 -9.49
N TYR A 228 -1.55 17.00 -8.35
CA TYR A 228 -2.03 18.22 -7.73
C TYR A 228 -0.92 18.86 -6.89
N LYS A 229 -1.00 20.18 -6.67
CA LYS A 229 -0.03 20.92 -5.86
C LYS A 229 -0.21 20.59 -4.37
N MET A 230 0.91 20.50 -3.64
CA MET A 230 0.89 20.25 -2.20
C MET A 230 0.02 21.29 -1.47
N GLY A 231 -0.87 20.83 -0.58
CA GLY A 231 -1.83 21.69 0.12
C GLY A 231 -3.06 22.12 -0.70
N GLY A 232 -3.12 21.78 -2.00
CA GLY A 232 -4.26 22.14 -2.86
C GLY A 232 -5.51 21.28 -2.66
N THR A 233 -5.38 20.10 -2.05
CA THR A 233 -6.51 19.22 -1.74
C THR A 233 -6.40 18.68 -0.31
N SER A 234 -7.54 18.40 0.32
CA SER A 234 -7.60 17.72 1.62
C SER A 234 -8.53 16.52 1.52
N LYS A 235 -8.21 15.46 2.27
CA LYS A 235 -8.98 14.21 2.34
C LYS A 235 -9.18 13.51 0.99
N PHE A 236 -8.26 13.73 0.06
CA PHE A 236 -8.42 13.29 -1.33
C PHE A 236 -8.42 11.76 -1.44
N PHE A 237 -7.54 11.08 -0.70
CA PHE A 237 -7.44 9.63 -0.71
C PHE A 237 -8.68 8.95 -0.13
N SER A 238 -9.20 9.43 1.01
CA SER A 238 -10.45 8.89 1.56
C SER A 238 -11.66 9.16 0.66
N ALA A 239 -11.72 10.30 -0.01
CA ALA A 239 -12.76 10.61 -0.99
C ALA A 239 -12.70 9.66 -2.20
N LEU A 240 -11.51 9.39 -2.74
CA LEU A 240 -11.31 8.44 -3.84
C LEU A 240 -11.71 7.01 -3.44
N SER A 241 -11.32 6.57 -2.25
CA SER A 241 -11.69 5.25 -1.76
C SER A 241 -13.21 5.12 -1.58
N ASN A 242 -13.88 6.16 -1.08
CA ASN A 242 -15.34 6.21 -1.01
C ASN A 242 -15.98 6.13 -2.40
N LEU A 243 -15.42 6.85 -3.39
CA LEU A 243 -15.90 6.82 -4.77
C LEU A 243 -15.75 5.42 -5.38
N TYR A 244 -14.61 4.76 -5.18
CA TYR A 244 -14.42 3.39 -5.64
C TYR A 244 -15.44 2.45 -5.02
N HIS A 245 -15.65 2.55 -3.71
CA HIS A 245 -16.65 1.73 -3.03
C HIS A 245 -18.08 2.02 -3.49
N PHE A 246 -18.40 3.28 -3.82
CA PHE A 246 -19.69 3.68 -4.37
C PHE A 246 -19.92 3.08 -5.77
N CYS A 247 -18.91 3.16 -6.64
CA CYS A 247 -18.94 2.60 -7.98
C CYS A 247 -18.75 1.06 -8.03
N SER A 248 -18.69 0.38 -6.88
CA SER A 248 -18.35 -1.05 -6.77
C SER A 248 -16.99 -1.41 -7.42
N LEU A 249 -16.10 -0.43 -7.55
CA LEU A 249 -14.74 -0.58 -8.03
C LEU A 249 -13.80 -0.89 -6.86
N TYR A 250 -12.66 -1.49 -7.18
CA TYR A 250 -11.60 -1.72 -6.23
C TYR A 250 -10.24 -1.50 -6.89
N SER A 251 -9.29 -0.95 -6.15
CA SER A 251 -7.88 -0.94 -6.55
C SER A 251 -7.33 -2.37 -6.52
N ALA A 252 -6.85 -2.81 -7.69
CA ALA A 252 -5.96 -3.95 -7.82
C ALA A 252 -4.53 -3.38 -7.88
N GLN A 253 -3.64 -3.98 -7.08
CA GLN A 253 -2.20 -3.74 -6.95
C GLN A 253 -1.71 -2.28 -6.93
#